data_AF-A0AAD4EEL3-F1
#
_entry.id   AF-A0AAD4EEL3-F1
#
_cell.length_a   1.000
_cell.length_b   1.000
_cell.length_c   1.000
_cell.angle_alpha   90.00
_cell.angle_beta   90.00
_cell.angle_gamma   90.00
#
_symmetry.space_group_name_H-M   'P 1'
#
loop_
_entity.id
_entity.type
_entity.pdbx_description
1 polymer ?
#
loop_
_entity_poly.entity_id
_entity_poly.type
_entity_poly.pdbx_seq_one_letter_code
_entity_poly.pdbx_strand_id
1 'polypeptide(L)'
;MLLVNLKEFDSSSPDVWDLGPNLSLQILHAYIRVSYAELSQHQFFIIEPCQSPNHVVWTLAIPDPVTTVMCLQHNWGSDMKEIMLTLIQRGIAFRTLQCMTVMPNLQHPPLELRTHTLGHRQSPFHAIYMDYVIYKQIYHEFMNWPQARAAFLHGGLIWRLALHSLGFNYLSSVLDGISPEAVPFGLLLYSNDQTYYDDELLEEEINFMCRTYYMH
;
A
#
# COMPACT_ATOMS: atom_id res chain seq x y z
N MET A 1 6.89 13.80 -36.47
CA MET A 1 8.28 13.30 -36.37
C MET A 1 9.13 14.43 -35.83
N LEU A 2 9.24 14.55 -34.50
CA LEU A 2 10.08 15.52 -33.81
C LEU A 2 11.14 14.69 -33.06
N LEU A 3 12.34 14.68 -33.62
CA LEU A 3 13.54 14.13 -33.00
C LEU A 3 13.93 15.03 -31.83
N VAL A 4 13.66 14.59 -30.61
CA VAL A 4 14.26 15.21 -29.42
C VAL A 4 15.68 14.67 -29.30
N ASN A 5 16.65 15.58 -29.42
CA ASN A 5 18.07 15.32 -29.22
C ASN A 5 18.28 14.63 -27.86
N LEU A 6 18.66 13.35 -27.90
CA LEU A 6 19.26 12.66 -26.76
C LEU A 6 20.66 13.26 -26.56
N LYS A 7 20.75 14.35 -25.79
CA LYS A 7 22.03 14.73 -25.18
C LYS A 7 22.46 13.56 -24.29
N GLU A 8 23.68 13.10 -24.48
CA GLU A 8 24.33 12.12 -23.61
C GLU A 8 24.10 12.53 -22.15
N PHE A 9 23.31 11.72 -21.44
CA PHE A 9 22.97 11.92 -20.05
C PHE A 9 24.16 11.52 -19.20
N ASP A 10 24.78 12.48 -18.55
CA ASP A 10 25.83 12.23 -17.56
C ASP A 10 25.16 11.76 -16.26
N SER A 11 25.17 10.44 -16.05
CA SER A 11 24.57 9.75 -14.88
C SER A 11 25.23 10.11 -13.54
N SER A 12 26.29 10.92 -13.58
CA SER A 12 27.05 11.36 -12.40
C SER A 12 26.53 12.64 -11.74
N SER A 13 25.56 13.33 -12.35
CA SER A 13 24.99 14.56 -11.76
C SER A 13 24.06 14.23 -10.57
N PRO A 14 24.33 14.73 -9.35
CA PRO A 14 23.47 14.49 -8.18
C PRO A 14 22.05 15.05 -8.35
N ASP A 15 21.87 16.07 -9.19
CA ASP A 15 20.57 16.68 -9.48
C ASP A 15 19.64 15.78 -10.30
N VAL A 16 20.17 14.76 -10.97
CA VAL A 16 19.37 13.76 -11.72
C VAL A 16 18.75 12.72 -10.80
N TRP A 17 19.24 12.61 -9.55
CA TRP A 17 18.78 11.63 -8.57
C TRP A 17 17.85 12.22 -7.52
N ASP A 18 17.69 13.55 -7.49
CA ASP A 18 16.82 14.21 -6.53
C ASP A 18 15.36 14.10 -6.98
N LEU A 19 14.56 13.30 -6.27
CA LEU A 19 13.13 13.11 -6.49
C LEU A 19 12.29 14.33 -6.02
N GLY A 20 12.87 15.53 -6.08
CA GLY A 20 12.24 16.76 -5.64
C GLY A 20 10.97 17.09 -6.44
N PRO A 21 10.05 17.88 -5.87
CA PRO A 21 8.73 18.17 -6.45
C PRO A 21 8.79 18.89 -7.81
N ASN A 22 9.93 19.46 -8.18
CA ASN A 22 10.16 20.16 -9.45
C ASN A 22 10.75 19.27 -10.54
N LEU A 23 11.10 18.01 -10.24
CA LEU A 23 11.74 17.10 -11.19
C LEU A 23 10.75 16.03 -11.66
N SER A 24 10.26 16.18 -12.90
CA SER A 24 9.63 15.05 -13.59
C SER A 24 10.75 14.17 -14.12
N LEU A 25 11.07 13.07 -13.42
CA LEU A 25 11.99 12.04 -13.90
C LEU A 25 11.34 11.30 -15.08
N GLN A 26 11.36 11.92 -16.24
CA GLN A 26 10.78 11.34 -17.44
C GLN A 26 11.66 10.25 -18.06
N ILE A 27 12.93 10.12 -17.65
CA ILE A 27 13.90 9.37 -18.45
C ILE A 27 15.00 8.75 -17.59
N LEU A 28 14.69 7.63 -16.93
CA LEU A 28 15.72 6.64 -16.57
C LEU A 28 15.44 5.29 -17.23
N HIS A 29 14.17 4.95 -17.47
CA HIS A 29 13.77 3.71 -18.16
C HIS A 29 12.60 3.94 -19.13
N ALA A 30 12.61 3.24 -20.28
CA ALA A 30 11.64 3.43 -21.36
C ALA A 30 10.20 2.98 -21.04
N TYR A 31 9.97 2.34 -19.88
CA TYR A 31 8.73 1.65 -19.56
C TYR A 31 7.89 2.31 -18.48
N ILE A 32 8.47 3.11 -17.58
CA ILE A 32 7.74 3.79 -16.50
C ILE A 32 8.19 5.25 -16.33
N ARG A 33 7.25 6.09 -15.91
CA ARG A 33 7.43 7.48 -15.48
C ARG A 33 7.10 7.58 -14.00
N VAL A 34 7.78 8.49 -13.32
CA VAL A 34 7.48 8.83 -11.94
C VAL A 34 7.07 10.31 -11.85
N SER A 35 6.01 10.58 -11.10
CA SER A 35 5.60 11.93 -10.71
C SER A 35 5.45 12.04 -9.19
N TYR A 36 5.58 13.24 -8.65
CA TYR A 36 5.40 13.52 -7.23
C TYR A 36 3.96 13.96 -6.96
N ALA A 37 3.37 13.47 -5.88
CA ALA A 37 2.06 13.91 -5.39
C ALA A 37 2.10 14.09 -3.87
N GLU A 38 1.43 15.14 -3.39
CA GLU A 38 1.17 15.33 -1.96
C GLU A 38 -0.32 15.14 -1.70
N LEU A 39 -0.66 14.16 -0.86
CA LEU A 39 -2.03 13.79 -0.55
C LEU A 39 -2.23 13.76 0.97
N SER A 40 -3.17 14.53 1.50
CA SER A 40 -3.42 14.65 2.94
C SER A 40 -2.14 14.90 3.77
N GLN A 41 -1.23 15.75 3.28
CA GLN A 41 0.08 16.04 3.91
C GLN A 41 1.09 14.88 3.89
N HIS A 42 0.79 13.80 3.17
CA HIS A 42 1.71 12.70 2.90
C HIS A 42 2.29 12.79 1.49
N GLN A 43 3.57 12.46 1.38
CA GLN A 43 4.30 12.51 0.12
C GLN A 43 4.25 11.13 -0.55
N PHE A 44 3.99 11.13 -1.86
CA PHE A 44 3.94 9.92 -2.66
C PHE A 44 4.65 10.12 -4.00
N PHE A 45 5.24 9.02 -4.48
CA PHE A 45 5.77 8.89 -5.82
C PHE A 45 4.82 8.02 -6.64
N ILE A 46 4.19 8.62 -7.63
CA ILE A 46 3.22 7.99 -8.50
C ILE A 46 3.95 7.34 -9.67
N ILE A 47 3.75 6.04 -9.87
CA ILE A 47 4.31 5.29 -11.00
C ILE A 47 3.27 5.23 -12.12
N GLU A 48 3.69 5.54 -13.34
CA GLU A 48 2.85 5.49 -14.54
C GLU A 48 3.57 4.72 -15.66
N PRO A 49 2.94 3.71 -16.30
CA PRO A 49 3.56 3.01 -17.42
C PRO A 49 3.58 3.88 -18.68
N CYS A 50 4.71 3.90 -19.38
CA CYS A 50 4.91 4.68 -20.62
C CYS A 50 4.29 4.02 -21.86
N GLN A 51 4.18 2.68 -21.87
CA GLN A 51 3.87 1.91 -23.09
C GLN A 51 2.57 1.09 -23.01
N SER A 52 1.91 1.03 -21.85
CA SER A 52 0.70 0.20 -21.68
C SER A 52 -0.49 1.05 -21.26
N PRO A 53 -1.59 1.07 -22.04
CA PRO A 53 -2.90 1.45 -21.52
C PRO A 53 -3.44 0.24 -20.73
N ASN A 54 -2.79 -0.15 -19.65
CA ASN A 54 -3.42 -1.06 -18.70
C ASN A 54 -4.52 -0.24 -18.02
N HIS A 55 -5.77 -0.52 -18.37
CA HIS A 55 -6.98 0.12 -17.85
C HIS A 55 -7.25 -0.27 -16.40
N VAL A 56 -6.24 -0.18 -15.53
CA VAL A 56 -6.48 -0.21 -14.08
C VAL A 56 -7.15 1.10 -13.69
N VAL A 57 -8.12 1.01 -12.79
CA VAL A 57 -8.87 2.17 -12.27
C VAL A 57 -8.14 2.87 -11.12
N TRP A 58 -7.01 2.31 -10.70
CA TRP A 58 -6.17 2.77 -9.61
C TRP A 58 -4.76 3.09 -10.12
N THR A 59 -4.04 3.89 -9.34
CA THR A 59 -2.67 4.31 -9.57
C THR A 59 -1.77 3.79 -8.45
N LEU A 60 -0.58 3.32 -8.82
CA LEU A 60 0.43 2.83 -7.88
C LEU A 60 1.18 4.02 -7.31
N ALA A 61 1.14 4.15 -5.99
CA ALA A 61 1.85 5.20 -5.26
C ALA A 61 2.82 4.57 -4.26
N ILE A 62 4.05 5.06 -4.25
CA ILE A 62 5.11 4.59 -3.36
C ILE A 62 5.44 5.70 -2.36
N PRO A 63 5.36 5.44 -1.05
CA PRO A 63 5.67 6.46 -0.03
C PRO A 63 7.18 6.67 0.16
N ASP A 64 8.01 5.68 -0.19
CA ASP A 64 9.46 5.70 0.02
C ASP A 64 10.24 6.09 -1.26
N PRO A 65 11.05 7.16 -1.23
CA PRO A 65 11.83 7.59 -2.40
C PRO A 65 12.87 6.57 -2.85
N VAL A 66 13.49 5.83 -1.91
CA VAL A 66 14.54 4.85 -2.24
C VAL A 66 13.95 3.71 -3.06
N THR A 67 12.78 3.22 -2.65
CA THR A 67 12.02 2.21 -3.40
C THR A 67 11.67 2.70 -4.79
N THR A 68 11.24 3.95 -4.94
CA THR A 68 10.92 4.54 -6.25
C THR A 68 12.13 4.53 -7.19
N VAL A 69 13.31 4.91 -6.70
CA VAL A 69 14.56 4.84 -7.48
C VAL A 69 14.90 3.39 -7.83
N MET A 70 14.68 2.45 -6.91
CA MET A 70 14.90 1.03 -7.17
C MET A 70 13.99 0.49 -8.27
N CYS A 71 12.71 0.87 -8.29
CA CYS A 71 11.77 0.56 -9.37
C CYS A 71 12.31 1.03 -10.73
N LEU A 72 12.81 2.28 -10.78
CA LEU A 72 13.38 2.87 -11.99
C LEU A 72 14.65 2.15 -12.46
N GLN A 73 15.55 1.79 -11.54
CA GLN A 73 16.86 1.24 -11.89
C GLN A 73 16.85 -0.24 -12.25
N HIS A 74 15.98 -1.03 -11.62
CA HIS A 74 16.04 -2.49 -11.68
C HIS A 74 14.97 -3.11 -12.59
N ASN A 75 14.23 -2.29 -13.34
CA ASN A 75 13.22 -2.73 -14.29
C ASN A 75 12.24 -3.75 -13.67
N TRP A 76 11.64 -3.40 -12.52
CA TRP A 76 10.76 -4.28 -11.74
C TRP A 76 9.44 -4.66 -12.43
N GLY A 77 9.18 -4.11 -13.62
CA GLY A 77 8.07 -4.47 -14.46
C GLY A 77 7.90 -3.49 -15.61
N SER A 78 7.18 -3.93 -16.64
CA SER A 78 6.76 -3.11 -17.78
C SER A 78 5.35 -2.53 -17.62
N ASP A 79 4.58 -3.09 -16.67
CA ASP A 79 3.26 -2.61 -16.29
C ASP A 79 3.04 -2.57 -14.76
N MET A 80 1.95 -1.93 -14.36
CA MET A 80 1.61 -1.66 -12.96
C MET A 80 1.46 -2.93 -12.10
N LYS A 81 0.86 -4.00 -12.64
CA LYS A 81 0.63 -5.25 -11.89
C LYS A 81 1.94 -6.00 -11.70
N GLU A 82 2.84 -5.98 -12.69
CA GLU A 82 4.18 -6.58 -12.56
C GLU A 82 5.01 -5.88 -11.48
N ILE A 83 5.02 -4.54 -11.48
CA ILE A 83 5.74 -3.75 -10.47
C ILE A 83 5.15 -4.02 -9.09
N MET A 84 3.82 -4.01 -8.97
CA MET A 84 3.13 -4.27 -7.72
C MET A 84 3.39 -5.70 -7.20
N LEU A 85 3.39 -6.70 -8.08
CA LEU A 85 3.76 -8.06 -7.71
C LEU A 85 5.19 -8.12 -7.16
N THR A 86 6.14 -7.42 -7.79
CA THR A 86 7.52 -7.34 -7.30
C THR A 86 7.61 -6.67 -5.93
N LEU A 87 6.85 -5.60 -5.70
CA LEU A 87 6.77 -4.92 -4.40
C LEU A 87 6.22 -5.86 -3.32
N ILE A 88 5.11 -6.55 -3.61
CA ILE A 88 4.50 -7.52 -2.70
C ILE A 88 5.46 -8.67 -2.41
N GLN A 89 6.11 -9.27 -3.42
CA GLN A 89 7.04 -10.38 -3.20
C GLN A 89 8.23 -10.00 -2.31
N ARG A 90 8.62 -8.72 -2.32
CA ARG A 90 9.69 -8.16 -1.50
C ARG A 90 9.21 -7.64 -0.14
N GLY A 91 7.90 -7.61 0.11
CA GLY A 91 7.32 -7.05 1.32
C GLY A 91 7.57 -5.56 1.48
N ILE A 92 7.53 -4.82 0.36
CA ILE A 92 7.72 -3.37 0.31
C ILE A 92 6.36 -2.68 0.38
N ALA A 93 6.28 -1.58 1.11
CA ALA A 93 5.05 -0.80 1.25
C ALA A 93 4.71 -0.01 -0.01
N PHE A 94 3.44 0.05 -0.37
CA PHE A 94 2.91 0.83 -1.49
C PHE A 94 1.41 1.07 -1.30
N ARG A 95 0.82 1.83 -2.21
CA ARG A 95 -0.60 2.21 -2.22
C ARG A 95 -1.22 2.01 -3.59
N THR A 96 -2.51 1.66 -3.63
CA THR A 96 -3.31 1.46 -4.85
C THR A 96 -4.42 2.49 -4.94
N LEU A 97 -4.05 3.74 -5.23
CA LEU A 97 -4.92 4.90 -5.12
C LEU A 97 -5.92 4.98 -6.27
N GLN A 98 -7.22 4.91 -5.99
CA GLN A 98 -8.26 5.15 -6.99
C GLN A 98 -8.85 6.54 -6.84
N CYS A 99 -8.83 7.30 -7.93
CA CYS A 99 -9.50 8.59 -7.99
C CYS A 99 -11.01 8.39 -7.91
N MET A 100 -11.65 9.10 -6.99
CA MET A 100 -13.09 9.03 -6.77
C MET A 100 -13.80 10.12 -7.55
N THR A 101 -14.76 9.73 -8.39
CA THR A 101 -15.68 10.66 -9.06
C THR A 101 -16.96 10.90 -8.25
N VAL A 102 -17.30 9.94 -7.37
CA VAL A 102 -18.43 10.00 -6.45
C VAL A 102 -17.93 9.53 -5.09
N MET A 103 -18.22 10.30 -4.04
CA MET A 103 -17.87 9.92 -2.69
C MET A 103 -18.62 8.62 -2.31
N PRO A 104 -17.92 7.60 -1.83
CA PRO A 104 -18.55 6.37 -1.39
C PRO A 104 -19.31 6.70 -0.12
N ASN A 105 -20.44 6.03 0.09
CA ASN A 105 -21.12 6.10 1.37
C ASN A 105 -20.27 5.33 2.39
N LEU A 106 -19.35 6.03 3.05
CA LEU A 106 -18.56 5.51 4.15
C LEU A 106 -19.46 5.35 5.38
N GLN A 107 -20.43 4.45 5.31
CA GLN A 107 -21.07 3.93 6.50
C GLN A 107 -20.09 3.01 7.14
N HIS A 108 -19.22 3.60 7.95
CA HIS A 108 -18.37 2.81 8.79
C HIS A 108 -19.28 2.00 9.73
N PRO A 109 -19.29 0.64 9.72
CA PRO A 109 -19.88 -0.12 10.81
C PRO A 109 -19.43 0.45 12.16
N PRO A 110 -20.30 0.50 13.18
CA PRO A 110 -19.94 0.91 14.53
C PRO A 110 -18.57 0.34 14.95
N LEU A 111 -17.74 1.14 15.64
CA LEU A 111 -16.38 0.76 16.07
C LEU A 111 -16.35 -0.60 16.82
N GLU A 112 -17.43 -0.89 17.54
CA GLU A 112 -17.69 -2.14 18.27
C GLU A 112 -17.77 -3.39 17.37
N LEU A 113 -18.14 -3.22 16.10
CA LEU A 113 -18.18 -4.27 15.08
C LEU A 113 -16.87 -4.35 14.27
N ARG A 114 -15.95 -3.41 14.44
CA ARG A 114 -14.70 -3.30 13.66
C ARG A 114 -13.48 -3.86 14.36
N THR A 115 -13.44 -3.75 15.68
CA THR A 115 -12.15 -3.80 16.38
C THR A 115 -11.91 -5.17 16.99
N HIS A 116 -11.17 -5.99 16.26
CA HIS A 116 -10.40 -7.06 16.89
C HIS A 116 -9.31 -6.36 17.71
N THR A 117 -9.47 -6.31 19.02
CA THR A 117 -8.42 -5.85 19.92
C THR A 117 -8.12 -6.94 20.94
N LEU A 118 -6.89 -6.95 21.45
CA LEU A 118 -6.57 -7.75 22.63
C LEU A 118 -6.99 -7.08 23.94
N GLY A 119 -7.49 -5.84 23.84
CA GLY A 119 -8.02 -5.04 24.95
C GLY A 119 -6.98 -4.67 26.01
N HIS A 120 -7.51 -4.30 27.17
CA HIS A 120 -6.75 -4.01 28.36
C HIS A 120 -6.63 -5.25 29.25
N ARG A 121 -5.45 -5.44 29.82
CA ARG A 121 -5.13 -6.51 30.77
C ARG A 121 -4.80 -5.89 32.13
N GLN A 122 -5.39 -6.44 33.19
CA GLN A 122 -5.14 -5.98 34.56
C GLN A 122 -3.87 -6.59 35.11
N SER A 123 -3.00 -5.76 35.69
CA SER A 123 -1.81 -6.22 36.36
C SER A 123 -2.12 -6.96 37.68
N PRO A 124 -1.48 -8.13 37.97
CA PRO A 124 -0.49 -8.80 37.13
C PRO A 124 -1.15 -9.77 36.13
N PHE A 125 -1.06 -9.46 34.83
CA PHE A 125 -1.53 -10.35 33.76
C PHE A 125 -0.39 -11.26 33.28
N HIS A 126 -0.66 -12.56 33.23
CA HIS A 126 0.24 -13.55 32.67
C HIS A 126 -0.51 -14.31 31.57
N ALA A 127 -0.06 -14.14 30.33
CA ALA A 127 -0.65 -14.85 29.20
C ALA A 127 -0.45 -16.36 29.37
N ILE A 128 -1.54 -17.12 29.22
CA ILE A 128 -1.54 -18.58 29.23
C ILE A 128 -1.73 -19.12 27.81
N TYR A 129 -1.51 -20.43 27.64
CA TYR A 129 -1.69 -21.09 26.34
C TYR A 129 -3.10 -20.90 25.77
N MET A 130 -4.13 -20.87 26.62
CA MET A 130 -5.51 -20.63 26.17
C MET A 130 -5.70 -19.25 25.54
N ASP A 131 -5.04 -18.20 26.03
CA ASP A 131 -5.09 -16.86 25.43
C ASP A 131 -4.54 -16.89 24.00
N TYR A 132 -3.48 -17.66 23.78
CA TYR A 132 -2.89 -17.84 22.46
C TYR A 132 -3.80 -18.60 21.50
N VAL A 133 -4.48 -19.64 21.97
CA VAL A 133 -5.45 -20.40 21.17
C VAL A 133 -6.62 -19.51 20.75
N ILE A 134 -7.17 -18.74 21.70
CA ILE A 134 -8.26 -17.80 21.43
C ILE A 134 -7.81 -16.74 20.43
N TYR A 135 -6.65 -16.12 20.66
CA TYR A 135 -6.08 -15.14 19.73
C TYR A 135 -5.94 -15.73 18.32
N LYS A 136 -5.41 -16.96 18.17
CA LYS A 136 -5.24 -17.58 16.86
C LYS A 136 -6.56 -17.76 16.12
N GLN A 137 -7.61 -18.15 16.84
CA GLN A 137 -8.93 -18.32 16.24
C GLN A 137 -9.45 -16.98 15.72
N ILE A 138 -9.43 -15.94 16.56
CA ILE A 138 -9.88 -14.60 16.19
C ILE A 138 -9.03 -14.02 15.06
N TYR A 139 -7.71 -14.23 15.10
CA TYR A 139 -6.79 -13.80 14.07
C TYR A 139 -7.08 -14.48 12.72
N HIS A 140 -7.37 -15.79 12.73
CA HIS A 140 -7.78 -16.49 11.52
C HIS A 140 -9.10 -15.96 10.98
N GLU A 141 -10.08 -15.66 11.83
CA GLU A 141 -11.34 -15.04 11.43
C GLU A 141 -11.10 -13.65 10.80
N PHE A 142 -10.31 -12.80 11.46
CA PHE A 142 -9.93 -11.48 10.95
C PHE A 142 -9.23 -11.54 9.59
N MET A 143 -8.27 -12.46 9.40
CA MET A 143 -7.54 -12.56 8.13
C MET A 143 -8.45 -12.92 6.94
N ASN A 144 -9.65 -13.48 7.19
CA ASN A 144 -10.64 -13.75 6.15
C ASN A 144 -11.56 -12.55 5.85
N TRP A 145 -11.44 -11.44 6.58
CA TRP A 145 -12.22 -10.23 6.31
C TRP A 145 -11.67 -9.46 5.10
N PRO A 146 -12.52 -8.75 4.34
CA PRO A 146 -12.09 -8.00 3.17
C PRO A 146 -10.94 -7.04 3.43
N GLN A 147 -10.97 -6.29 4.55
CA GLN A 147 -9.94 -5.30 4.86
C GLN A 147 -8.56 -5.90 5.17
N ALA A 148 -8.47 -7.17 5.57
CA ALA A 148 -7.19 -7.80 5.93
C ALA A 148 -6.21 -7.85 4.76
N ARG A 149 -6.71 -7.71 3.52
CA ARG A 149 -5.88 -7.56 2.31
C ARG A 149 -4.96 -6.35 2.35
N ALA A 150 -5.37 -5.27 3.03
CA ALA A 150 -4.58 -4.05 3.16
C ALA A 150 -3.23 -4.33 3.83
N ALA A 151 -3.14 -5.39 4.64
CA ALA A 151 -1.90 -5.85 5.23
C ALA A 151 -0.77 -6.11 4.20
N PHE A 152 -1.11 -6.50 2.96
CA PHE A 152 -0.12 -6.66 1.89
C PHE A 152 0.48 -5.32 1.41
N LEU A 153 -0.23 -4.20 1.61
CA LEU A 153 0.19 -2.85 1.20
C LEU A 153 1.15 -2.20 2.21
N HIS A 154 1.15 -2.65 3.48
CA HIS A 154 2.00 -2.07 4.54
C HIS A 154 3.47 -2.49 4.48
N GLY A 155 3.80 -3.55 3.72
CA GLY A 155 5.14 -4.13 3.74
C GLY A 155 5.57 -4.64 5.13
N GLY A 156 6.86 -4.92 5.28
CA GLY A 156 7.48 -5.22 6.58
C GLY A 156 6.86 -6.40 7.34
N LEU A 157 6.64 -6.24 8.65
CA LEU A 157 6.08 -7.28 9.51
C LEU A 157 4.61 -7.58 9.19
N ILE A 158 3.81 -6.54 8.91
CA ILE A 158 2.38 -6.67 8.63
C ILE A 158 2.15 -7.51 7.37
N TRP A 159 2.92 -7.23 6.31
CA TRP A 159 2.95 -8.07 5.11
C TRP A 159 3.37 -9.51 5.40
N ARG A 160 4.42 -9.74 6.22
CA ARG A 160 4.86 -11.10 6.57
C ARG A 160 3.76 -11.90 7.27
N LEU A 161 3.01 -11.25 8.16
CA LEU A 161 1.89 -11.87 8.87
C LEU A 161 0.75 -12.22 7.91
N ALA A 162 0.41 -11.32 6.98
CA ALA A 162 -0.59 -11.57 5.96
C ALA A 162 -0.18 -12.73 5.04
N LEU A 163 1.07 -12.72 4.55
CA LEU A 163 1.60 -13.77 3.69
C LEU A 163 1.60 -15.14 4.39
N HIS A 164 1.97 -15.19 5.67
CA HIS A 164 1.91 -16.43 6.45
C HIS A 164 0.48 -16.99 6.51
N SER A 165 -0.52 -16.10 6.60
CA SER A 165 -1.91 -16.48 6.88
C SER A 165 -2.70 -16.81 5.62
N LEU A 166 -2.52 -16.01 4.56
CA LEU A 166 -3.29 -16.10 3.32
C LEU A 166 -2.50 -16.74 2.16
N GLY A 167 -1.17 -16.75 2.24
CA GLY A 167 -0.29 -17.31 1.22
C GLY A 167 -0.26 -16.51 -0.08
N PHE A 168 0.61 -16.95 -1.01
CA PHE A 168 0.80 -16.30 -2.31
C PHE A 168 -0.41 -16.41 -3.24
N ASN A 169 -1.29 -17.40 -3.03
CA ASN A 169 -2.48 -17.58 -3.87
C ASN A 169 -3.48 -16.43 -3.72
N TYR A 170 -3.45 -15.70 -2.61
CA TYR A 170 -4.33 -14.57 -2.36
C TYR A 170 -3.91 -13.30 -3.15
N LEU A 171 -2.67 -13.27 -3.67
CA LEU A 171 -2.10 -12.08 -4.29
C LEU A 171 -2.85 -11.63 -5.54
N SER A 172 -3.44 -12.54 -6.32
CA SER A 172 -4.19 -12.16 -7.51
C SER A 172 -5.31 -11.17 -7.20
N SER A 173 -5.98 -11.35 -6.06
CA SER A 173 -7.01 -10.41 -5.62
C SER A 173 -6.40 -9.04 -5.28
N VAL A 174 -5.23 -9.00 -4.63
CA VAL A 174 -4.54 -7.74 -4.28
C VAL A 174 -4.08 -7.03 -5.56
N LEU A 175 -3.71 -7.80 -6.59
CA LEU A 175 -3.34 -7.30 -7.90
C LEU A 175 -4.47 -6.58 -8.66
N ASP A 176 -5.71 -6.77 -8.26
CA ASP A 176 -6.84 -6.05 -8.84
C ASP A 176 -7.06 -4.67 -8.20
N GLY A 177 -6.28 -4.33 -7.16
CA GLY A 177 -6.32 -3.07 -6.43
C GLY A 177 -7.35 -3.11 -5.30
N ILE A 178 -8.10 -2.01 -5.18
CA ILE A 178 -9.09 -1.80 -4.14
C ILE A 178 -10.18 -2.87 -4.16
N SER A 179 -10.54 -3.36 -2.98
CA SER A 179 -11.72 -4.21 -2.79
C SER A 179 -12.98 -3.36 -2.54
N PRO A 180 -14.03 -3.49 -3.37
CA PRO A 180 -15.32 -2.87 -3.12
C PRO A 180 -15.90 -3.21 -1.74
N GLU A 181 -15.62 -4.42 -1.24
CA GLU A 181 -16.05 -4.91 0.06
C GLU A 181 -15.24 -4.29 1.22
N ALA A 182 -14.02 -3.83 0.94
CA ALA A 182 -13.16 -3.13 1.88
C ALA A 182 -13.43 -1.61 1.94
N VAL A 183 -14.24 -1.06 1.02
CA VAL A 183 -14.64 0.37 0.96
C VAL A 183 -15.02 0.98 2.32
N PRO A 184 -15.78 0.29 3.20
CA PRO A 184 -16.10 0.83 4.51
C PRO A 184 -14.91 0.96 5.46
N PHE A 185 -13.73 0.44 5.14
CA PHE A 185 -12.58 0.32 6.04
C PHE A 185 -11.33 1.04 5.56
N GLY A 186 -11.28 1.46 4.31
CA GLY A 186 -10.08 2.09 3.76
C GLY A 186 -9.88 3.55 4.10
N LEU A 187 -8.89 4.12 3.43
CA LEU A 187 -8.36 5.44 3.63
C LEU A 187 -8.85 6.38 2.54
N LEU A 188 -9.29 7.58 2.94
CA LEU A 188 -9.45 8.70 2.03
C LEU A 188 -8.23 9.62 2.08
N LEU A 189 -7.71 9.92 0.90
CA LEU A 189 -6.60 10.83 0.67
C LEU A 189 -7.07 12.00 -0.19
N TYR A 190 -6.64 13.22 0.16
CA TYR A 190 -7.11 14.44 -0.49
C TYR A 190 -5.97 15.17 -1.19
N SER A 191 -6.20 15.53 -2.44
CA SER A 191 -5.46 16.55 -3.19
C SER A 191 -6.43 17.67 -3.53
N ASN A 192 -5.95 18.91 -3.72
CA ASN A 192 -6.76 20.14 -3.83
C ASN A 192 -8.11 19.98 -4.56
N ASP A 193 -8.14 19.24 -5.68
CA ASP A 193 -9.35 19.03 -6.50
C ASP A 193 -9.79 17.56 -6.63
N GLN A 194 -9.11 16.62 -5.97
CA GLN A 194 -9.32 15.18 -6.15
C GLN A 194 -9.28 14.44 -4.82
N THR A 195 -10.22 13.49 -4.68
CA THR A 195 -10.21 12.54 -3.57
C THR A 195 -9.78 11.18 -4.10
N TYR A 196 -8.86 10.56 -3.38
CA TYR A 196 -8.37 9.22 -3.65
C TYR A 196 -8.83 8.30 -2.53
N TYR A 197 -9.09 7.06 -2.88
CA TYR A 197 -9.38 5.99 -1.95
C TYR A 197 -8.31 4.91 -2.08
N ASP A 198 -8.00 4.26 -0.96
CA ASP A 198 -7.18 3.05 -0.92
C ASP A 198 -7.62 2.13 0.22
N ASP A 199 -7.24 0.86 0.16
CA ASP A 199 -7.42 -0.06 1.28
C ASP A 199 -6.43 0.26 2.41
N GLU A 200 -6.88 0.17 3.66
CA GLU A 200 -6.08 0.53 4.85
C GLU A 200 -6.45 -0.35 6.04
N LEU A 201 -5.49 -0.57 6.93
CA LEU A 201 -5.74 -1.12 8.26
C LEU A 201 -5.80 -0.01 9.31
N LEU A 202 -6.73 -0.14 10.25
CA LEU A 202 -6.76 0.69 11.45
C LEU A 202 -5.56 0.36 12.36
N GLU A 203 -5.14 1.33 13.17
CA GLU A 203 -4.04 1.13 14.11
C GLU A 203 -4.34 0.01 15.10
N GLU A 204 -5.59 -0.15 15.53
CA GLU A 204 -6.03 -1.23 16.41
C GLU A 204 -5.90 -2.60 15.74
N GLU A 205 -6.17 -2.69 14.44
CA GLU A 205 -6.03 -3.92 13.66
C GLU A 205 -4.56 -4.29 13.47
N ILE A 206 -3.71 -3.31 13.18
CA ILE A 206 -2.25 -3.48 13.14
C ILE A 206 -1.73 -3.96 14.50
N ASN A 207 -2.17 -3.33 15.59
CA ASN A 207 -1.81 -3.71 16.95
C ASN A 207 -2.29 -5.13 17.27
N PHE A 208 -3.50 -5.50 16.88
CA PHE A 208 -4.03 -6.85 17.04
C PHE A 208 -3.22 -7.89 16.26
N MET A 209 -2.90 -7.62 14.99
CA MET A 209 -2.02 -8.48 14.18
C MET A 209 -0.67 -8.67 14.86
N CYS A 210 -0.09 -7.59 15.40
CA CYS A 210 1.17 -7.57 16.14
C CYS A 210 1.08 -8.11 17.58
N ARG A 211 -0.10 -8.53 18.03
CA ARG A 211 -0.37 -9.03 19.39
C ARG A 211 -0.09 -8.01 20.50
N THR A 212 -0.25 -6.74 20.21
CA THR A 212 -0.14 -5.65 21.19
C THR A 212 -1.40 -5.63 22.06
N TYR A 213 -1.20 -5.50 23.38
CA TYR A 213 -2.27 -5.28 24.36
C TYR A 213 -1.82 -4.25 25.40
N TYR A 214 -2.77 -3.59 26.04
CA TYR A 214 -2.50 -2.55 27.03
C TYR A 214 -2.49 -3.15 28.44
N MET A 215 -1.54 -2.72 29.27
CA MET A 215 -1.46 -3.10 30.69
C MET A 215 -1.90 -1.90 31.55
N HIS A 216 -2.75 -2.17 32.55
CA HIS A 216 -3.12 -1.22 33.61
C HIS A 216 -2.62 -1.68 34.98
#